data_AF-A0A835GFY5-F1
#
_entry.id   AF-A0A835GFY5-F1
#
_cell.length_a   1.000
_cell.length_b   1.000
_cell.length_c   1.000
_cell.angle_alpha   90.00
_cell.angle_beta   90.00
_cell.angle_gamma   90.00
#
_symmetry.space_group_name_H-M   'P 1'
#
loop_
_entity.id
_entity.type
_entity.pdbx_description
1 polymer ?
#
loop_
_entity_poly.entity_id
_entity_poly.type
_entity_poly.pdbx_seq_one_letter_code
_entity_poly.pdbx_strand_id
1 'polypeptide(L)'
;MSDRVIASRPSLEQVQAIVDFMEKHPALGLGQLRGFEGRDEGKKLWLKLTRLVNSLSGPTRPVKSWVKFWADKKSTVRSKVQATGDPNNLGSNIEKKIWDLFLANETGRPRGAVKREVENNFLDENFYNEDSIEHNNVESEQVMTFEDPITDTEERQHQLMEKMLKVLADQASAMSQLANASHLNAQAMERLAEASQIQARAIDRLANSFETISAATHDVRNAIVDIDVTMKRFYSTSPT
;
A
#
# COMPACT_ATOMS: atom_id res chain seq x y z
N MET A 1 -17.88 -15.84 -31.21
CA MET A 1 -18.19 -15.98 -29.77
C MET A 1 -16.85 -16.09 -29.06
N SER A 2 -16.39 -15.00 -28.44
CA SER A 2 -15.11 -14.95 -27.74
C SER A 2 -15.33 -15.42 -26.30
N ASP A 3 -15.03 -16.70 -26.05
CA ASP A 3 -14.99 -17.27 -24.71
C ASP A 3 -14.11 -16.39 -23.83
N ARG A 4 -14.72 -15.77 -22.82
CA ARG A 4 -13.99 -15.15 -21.72
C ARG A 4 -13.30 -16.27 -20.96
N VAL A 5 -12.08 -16.62 -21.39
CA VAL A 5 -11.17 -17.48 -20.64
C VAL A 5 -11.06 -16.90 -19.24
N ILE A 6 -11.72 -17.55 -18.28
CA ILE A 6 -11.65 -17.19 -16.87
C ILE A 6 -10.16 -17.15 -16.52
N ALA A 7 -9.67 -15.96 -16.19
CA ALA A 7 -8.24 -15.70 -16.09
C ALA A 7 -7.65 -16.51 -14.92
N SER A 8 -7.15 -17.71 -15.22
CA SER A 8 -6.58 -18.64 -14.23
C SER A 8 -5.51 -17.95 -13.40
N ARG A 9 -5.52 -18.17 -12.08
CA ARG A 9 -4.57 -17.52 -11.16
C ARG A 9 -3.13 -17.86 -11.58
N PRO A 10 -2.22 -16.87 -11.67
CA PRO A 10 -0.80 -17.14 -11.92
C PRO A 10 -0.26 -18.15 -10.91
N SER A 11 0.62 -19.04 -11.37
CA SER A 11 1.27 -20.01 -10.49
C SER A 11 2.22 -19.30 -9.52
N LEU A 12 2.54 -19.95 -8.40
CA LEU A 12 3.48 -19.40 -7.42
C LEU A 12 4.85 -19.12 -8.06
N GLU A 13 5.31 -20.02 -8.95
CA GLU A 13 6.54 -19.89 -9.70
C GLU A 13 6.54 -18.64 -10.60
N GLN A 14 5.43 -18.40 -11.31
CA GLN A 14 5.25 -17.20 -12.13
C GLN A 14 5.26 -15.92 -11.28
N VAL A 15 4.58 -15.92 -10.12
CA VAL A 15 4.57 -14.75 -9.23
C VAL A 15 5.96 -14.48 -8.67
N GLN A 16 6.69 -15.51 -8.27
CA GLN A 16 8.07 -15.38 -7.77
C GLN A 16 8.99 -14.80 -8.86
N ALA A 17 8.91 -15.33 -10.08
CA ALA A 17 9.69 -14.85 -11.21
C ALA A 17 9.41 -13.38 -11.55
N ILE A 18 8.16 -12.93 -11.44
CA ILE A 18 7.80 -11.52 -11.60
C ILE A 18 8.48 -10.67 -10.54
N VAL A 19 8.40 -11.04 -9.26
CA VAL A 19 9.01 -10.27 -8.16
C VAL A 19 10.53 -10.20 -8.31
N ASP A 20 11.18 -11.30 -8.65
CA ASP A 20 12.63 -11.35 -8.83
C ASP A 20 13.08 -10.53 -10.05
N PHE A 21 12.26 -10.47 -11.11
CA PHE A 21 12.52 -9.58 -12.24
C PHE A 21 12.39 -8.10 -11.85
N MET A 22 11.36 -7.75 -11.06
CA MET A 22 11.16 -6.38 -10.58
C MET A 22 12.26 -5.93 -9.62
N GLU A 23 12.80 -6.84 -8.81
CA GLU A 23 13.93 -6.57 -7.92
C GLU A 23 15.20 -6.22 -8.71
N LYS A 24 15.45 -6.91 -9.84
CA LYS A 24 16.57 -6.61 -10.74
C LYS A 24 16.36 -5.33 -11.55
N HIS A 25 15.11 -4.93 -11.77
CA HIS A 25 14.72 -3.74 -12.53
C HIS A 25 13.80 -2.82 -11.72
N PRO A 26 14.29 -2.19 -10.63
CA PRO A 26 13.44 -1.45 -9.70
C PRO A 26 12.75 -0.23 -10.35
N ALA A 27 13.39 0.40 -11.33
CA ALA A 27 12.79 1.50 -12.10
C ALA A 27 11.52 1.08 -12.86
N LEU A 28 11.46 -0.18 -13.32
CA LEU A 28 10.27 -0.77 -13.94
C LEU A 28 9.18 -1.03 -12.88
N GLY A 29 9.56 -1.66 -11.76
CA GLY A 29 8.63 -2.02 -10.69
C GLY A 29 7.96 -0.81 -10.03
N LEU A 30 8.71 0.28 -9.88
CA LEU A 30 8.26 1.57 -9.32
C LEU A 30 7.56 2.48 -10.35
N GLY A 31 7.56 2.12 -11.64
CA GLY A 31 7.00 2.98 -12.70
C GLY A 31 7.76 4.31 -12.85
N GLN A 32 9.07 4.29 -12.59
CA GLN A 32 9.94 5.48 -12.63
C GLN A 32 10.57 5.73 -13.99
N LEU A 33 10.43 4.79 -14.94
CA LEU A 33 10.88 4.94 -16.32
C LEU A 33 10.02 6.00 -17.04
N ARG A 34 10.49 7.26 -17.01
CA ARG A 34 9.84 8.44 -17.60
C ARG A 34 10.63 8.94 -18.81
N GLY A 35 9.99 9.75 -19.65
CA GLY A 35 10.58 10.25 -20.90
C GLY A 35 10.42 9.29 -22.07
N PHE A 36 10.90 9.67 -23.25
CA PHE A 36 10.80 8.86 -24.47
C PHE A 36 11.65 7.58 -24.37
N GLU A 37 12.92 7.72 -24.00
CA GLU A 37 13.86 6.62 -23.86
C GLU A 37 13.48 5.65 -22.73
N GLY A 38 13.02 6.17 -21.59
CA GLY A 38 12.53 5.35 -20.47
C GLY A 38 11.26 4.57 -20.83
N ARG A 39 10.36 5.13 -21.65
CA ARG A 39 9.17 4.41 -22.12
C ARG A 39 9.54 3.22 -23.00
N ASP A 40 10.49 3.39 -23.91
CA ASP A 40 10.95 2.32 -24.80
C ASP A 40 11.72 1.23 -24.06
N GLU A 41 12.55 1.60 -23.09
CA GLU A 41 13.20 0.65 -22.20
C GLU A 41 12.17 -0.13 -21.37
N GLY A 42 11.15 0.57 -20.85
CA GLY A 42 10.02 -0.03 -20.14
C GLY A 42 9.30 -1.08 -21.00
N LYS A 43 8.99 -0.77 -22.26
CA LYS A 43 8.41 -1.73 -23.21
C LYS A 43 9.28 -2.98 -23.36
N LYS A 44 10.58 -2.80 -23.59
CA LYS A 44 11.55 -3.90 -23.77
C LYS A 44 11.61 -4.78 -22.53
N LEU A 45 11.64 -4.19 -21.34
CA LEU A 45 11.68 -4.94 -20.08
C LEU A 45 10.39 -5.71 -19.81
N TRP A 46 9.22 -5.10 -20.04
CA TRP A 46 7.94 -5.79 -19.91
C TRP A 46 7.76 -6.94 -20.92
N LEU A 47 8.28 -6.79 -22.13
CA LEU A 47 8.30 -7.86 -23.14
C LEU A 47 9.20 -9.02 -22.69
N LYS A 48 10.39 -8.72 -22.17
CA LYS A 48 11.32 -9.73 -21.61
C LYS A 48 10.68 -10.47 -20.44
N LEU A 49 10.07 -9.76 -19.51
CA LEU A 49 9.33 -10.34 -18.39
C LEU A 49 8.22 -11.28 -18.89
N THR A 50 7.43 -10.83 -19.86
CA THR A 50 6.32 -11.63 -20.39
C THR A 50 6.79 -12.94 -21.01
N ARG A 51 7.89 -12.89 -21.79
CA ARG A 51 8.50 -14.11 -22.36
C ARG A 51 8.97 -15.07 -21.27
N LEU A 52 9.65 -14.54 -20.25
CA LEU A 52 10.14 -15.32 -19.12
C LEU A 52 8.99 -15.97 -18.35
N VAL A 53 7.97 -15.22 -17.96
CA VAL A 53 6.85 -15.72 -17.14
C VAL A 53 5.98 -16.70 -17.94
N ASN A 54 5.79 -16.48 -19.24
CA ASN A 54 5.04 -17.40 -20.09
C ASN A 54 5.82 -18.69 -20.41
N SER A 55 7.13 -18.74 -20.21
CA SER A 55 7.92 -19.99 -20.33
C SER A 55 7.83 -20.90 -19.11
N LEU A 56 7.29 -20.41 -17.99
CA LEU A 56 7.14 -21.17 -16.74
C LEU A 56 5.80 -21.93 -16.72
N SER A 57 5.69 -22.85 -15.78
CA SER A 57 4.46 -23.64 -15.58
C SER A 57 3.31 -22.73 -15.11
N GLY A 58 2.24 -22.60 -15.92
CA GLY A 58 1.08 -21.78 -15.55
C GLY A 58 0.37 -21.12 -16.74
N PRO A 59 -0.58 -20.20 -16.47
CA PRO A 59 -1.28 -19.45 -17.50
C PRO A 59 -0.33 -18.52 -18.27
N THR A 60 -0.39 -18.58 -19.60
CA THR A 60 0.30 -17.63 -20.48
C THR A 60 -0.58 -16.41 -20.71
N ARG A 61 -0.02 -15.22 -20.60
CA ARG A 61 -0.78 -13.96 -20.73
C ARG A 61 -0.01 -12.94 -21.57
N PRO A 62 -0.73 -12.01 -22.26
CA PRO A 62 -0.08 -10.92 -22.98
C PRO A 62 0.52 -9.90 -22.00
N VAL A 63 1.45 -9.08 -22.50
CA VAL A 63 2.19 -8.07 -21.73
C VAL A 63 1.24 -7.19 -20.90
N LYS A 64 0.17 -6.67 -21.52
CA LYS A 64 -0.85 -5.85 -20.85
C LYS A 64 -1.44 -6.52 -19.61
N SER A 65 -1.62 -7.84 -19.63
CA SER A 65 -2.19 -8.59 -18.50
C SER A 65 -1.19 -8.69 -17.33
N TRP A 66 0.10 -8.87 -17.62
CA TRP A 66 1.14 -8.91 -16.58
C TRP A 66 1.40 -7.54 -15.96
N VAL A 67 1.37 -6.48 -16.77
CA VAL A 67 1.40 -5.09 -16.29
C VAL A 67 0.26 -4.83 -15.30
N LYS A 68 -0.97 -5.18 -15.71
CA LYS A 68 -2.16 -5.05 -14.85
C LYS A 68 -2.03 -5.87 -13.58
N PHE A 69 -1.60 -7.13 -13.69
CA PHE A 69 -1.39 -8.01 -12.54
C PHE A 69 -0.43 -7.39 -11.52
N TRP A 70 0.68 -6.81 -11.98
CA TRP A 70 1.64 -6.15 -11.09
C TRP A 70 1.03 -4.94 -10.35
N ALA A 71 0.29 -4.08 -11.07
CA ALA A 71 -0.41 -2.95 -10.48
C ALA A 71 -1.43 -3.41 -9.42
N ASP A 72 -2.26 -4.40 -9.75
CA ASP A 72 -3.27 -4.98 -8.85
C ASP A 72 -2.62 -5.65 -7.63
N LYS A 73 -1.48 -6.33 -7.81
CA LYS A 73 -0.74 -6.99 -6.72
C LYS A 73 -0.17 -5.95 -5.75
N LYS A 74 0.48 -4.89 -6.23
CA LYS A 74 0.94 -3.77 -5.38
C LYS A 74 -0.23 -3.13 -4.62
N SER A 75 -1.36 -2.90 -5.30
CA SER A 75 -2.57 -2.35 -4.68
C SER A 75 -3.08 -3.23 -3.54
N THR A 76 -3.16 -4.54 -3.78
CA THR A 76 -3.59 -5.53 -2.78
C THR A 76 -2.68 -5.53 -1.55
N VAL A 77 -1.36 -5.52 -1.76
CA VAL A 77 -0.37 -5.48 -0.65
C VAL A 77 -0.53 -4.20 0.15
N ARG A 78 -0.71 -3.03 -0.50
CA ARG A 78 -1.00 -1.78 0.20
C ARG A 78 -2.27 -1.83 1.03
N SER A 79 -3.38 -2.30 0.45
CA SER A 79 -4.65 -2.40 1.15
C SER A 79 -4.57 -3.32 2.37
N LYS A 80 -3.83 -4.43 2.27
CA LYS A 80 -3.58 -5.31 3.42
C LYS A 80 -2.86 -4.60 4.56
N VAL A 81 -1.74 -3.90 4.26
CA VAL A 81 -1.01 -3.17 5.31
C VAL A 81 -1.84 -2.04 5.90
N GLN A 82 -2.61 -1.31 5.09
CA GLN A 82 -3.50 -0.25 5.58
C GLN A 82 -4.63 -0.79 6.47
N ALA A 83 -5.20 -1.95 6.13
CA ALA A 83 -6.24 -2.57 6.93
C ALA A 83 -5.71 -3.10 8.27
N THR A 84 -4.49 -3.61 8.30
CA THR A 84 -3.90 -4.20 9.52
C THR A 84 -3.10 -3.22 10.36
N GLY A 85 -2.63 -2.11 9.78
CA GLY A 85 -1.79 -1.12 10.44
C GLY A 85 -0.33 -1.55 10.64
N ASP A 86 0.01 -2.83 10.39
CA ASP A 86 1.35 -3.39 10.56
C ASP A 86 1.79 -4.16 9.29
N PRO A 87 2.88 -3.74 8.63
CA PRO A 87 3.48 -4.47 7.51
C PRO A 87 3.90 -5.92 7.83
N ASN A 88 4.16 -6.23 9.09
CA ASN A 88 4.61 -7.57 9.50
C ASN A 88 3.53 -8.65 9.38
N ASN A 89 2.26 -8.23 9.30
CA ASN A 89 1.11 -9.12 9.18
C ASN A 89 0.79 -9.53 7.72
N LEU A 90 1.64 -9.15 6.76
CA LEU A 90 1.58 -9.69 5.41
C LEU A 90 1.85 -11.20 5.43
N GLY A 91 0.83 -12.00 5.10
CA GLY A 91 0.85 -13.45 5.26
C GLY A 91 1.77 -14.23 4.28
N SER A 92 2.43 -13.56 3.33
CA SER A 92 3.35 -14.21 2.39
C SER A 92 4.68 -13.46 2.28
N ASN A 93 5.79 -14.19 2.25
CA ASN A 93 7.13 -13.64 2.03
C ASN A 93 7.23 -12.82 0.74
N ILE A 94 6.46 -13.19 -0.29
CA ILE A 94 6.37 -12.44 -1.56
C ILE A 94 5.72 -11.07 -1.32
N GLU A 95 4.67 -11.00 -0.52
CA GLU A 95 3.98 -9.75 -0.21
C GLU A 95 4.86 -8.84 0.65
N LYS A 96 5.58 -9.40 1.63
CA LYS A 96 6.59 -8.68 2.41
C LYS A 96 7.69 -8.11 1.50
N LYS A 97 8.27 -8.92 0.61
CA LYS A 97 9.29 -8.50 -0.36
C LYS A 97 8.80 -7.37 -1.27
N ILE A 98 7.55 -7.45 -1.75
CA ILE A 98 6.94 -6.37 -2.54
C ILE A 98 6.81 -5.09 -1.71
N TRP A 99 6.38 -5.21 -0.45
CA TRP A 99 6.26 -4.07 0.45
C TRP A 99 7.60 -3.39 0.69
N ASP A 100 8.60 -4.15 1.14
CA ASP A 100 9.91 -3.62 1.53
C ASP A 100 10.64 -2.95 0.37
N LEU A 101 10.62 -3.57 -0.81
CA LEU A 101 11.37 -3.08 -1.98
C LEU A 101 10.67 -1.95 -2.73
N PHE A 102 9.33 -1.93 -2.77
CA PHE A 102 8.58 -1.04 -3.68
C PHE A 102 7.61 -0.07 -3.01
N LEU A 103 7.18 -0.31 -1.77
CA LEU A 103 6.09 0.44 -1.13
C LEU A 103 6.50 1.12 0.18
N ALA A 104 7.44 0.55 0.93
CA ALA A 104 7.86 1.05 2.24
C ALA A 104 8.39 2.50 2.21
N ASN A 105 9.02 2.90 1.10
CA ASN A 105 9.55 4.26 0.93
C ASN A 105 8.51 5.26 0.37
N GLU A 106 7.30 4.82 0.02
CA GLU A 106 6.22 5.71 -0.45
C GLU A 106 5.41 6.31 0.70
N THR A 107 5.40 5.67 1.88
CA THR A 107 4.60 6.07 3.06
C THR A 107 5.06 7.40 3.68
N GLY A 108 6.32 7.79 3.46
CA GLY A 108 6.90 9.04 3.98
C GLY A 108 6.67 10.28 3.12
N ARG A 109 6.04 10.18 1.94
CA ARG A 109 5.70 11.35 1.11
C ARG A 109 4.19 11.50 0.97
N PRO A 110 3.58 12.61 1.47
CA PRO A 110 2.17 12.86 1.25
C PRO A 110 1.96 13.07 -0.25
N ARG A 111 1.27 12.13 -0.91
CA ARG A 111 0.86 12.30 -2.31
C ARG A 111 -0.55 12.88 -2.33
N GLY A 112 -0.63 14.14 -2.72
CA GLY A 112 -1.83 14.69 -3.36
C GLY A 112 -2.24 13.82 -4.56
N ALA A 113 -3.53 13.87 -4.88
CA ALA A 113 -4.27 13.03 -5.84
C ALA A 113 -3.67 12.87 -7.25
N VAL A 114 -2.61 13.62 -7.60
CA VAL A 114 -2.00 13.74 -8.93
C VAL A 114 -1.28 12.47 -9.42
N LYS A 115 -0.91 11.53 -8.55
CA LYS A 115 -0.12 10.34 -8.97
C LYS A 115 -0.95 9.13 -9.44
N ARG A 116 -2.26 9.09 -9.17
CA ARG A 116 -3.11 7.98 -9.65
C ARG A 116 -3.34 8.06 -11.16
N GLU A 117 -3.32 9.28 -11.72
CA GLU A 117 -3.43 9.54 -13.15
C GLU A 117 -2.16 9.12 -13.92
N VAL A 118 -0.98 9.19 -13.30
CA VAL A 118 0.30 8.87 -13.97
C VAL A 118 0.52 7.35 -14.15
N GLU A 119 0.07 6.52 -13.19
CA GLU A 119 0.10 5.06 -13.33
C GLU A 119 -0.95 4.58 -14.35
N ASN A 120 -2.07 5.31 -14.47
CA ASN A 120 -3.06 5.12 -15.53
C ASN A 120 -2.56 5.64 -16.90
N ASN A 121 -1.69 6.65 -16.95
CA ASN A 121 -1.10 7.15 -18.20
C ASN A 121 -0.10 6.17 -18.84
N PHE A 122 0.38 5.17 -18.10
CA PHE A 122 1.13 4.03 -18.67
C PHE A 122 0.20 3.07 -19.45
N LEU A 123 -1.11 3.11 -19.18
CA LEU A 123 -2.15 2.31 -19.82
C LEU A 123 -2.83 3.03 -21.01
N ASP A 124 -2.26 4.14 -21.50
CA ASP A 124 -2.84 4.90 -22.62
C ASP A 124 -3.02 4.00 -23.87
N GLU A 125 -4.22 4.04 -24.44
CA GLU A 125 -4.72 3.17 -25.53
C GLU A 125 -3.88 3.28 -26.81
N ASN A 126 -3.13 4.37 -26.98
CA ASN A 126 -2.23 4.57 -28.13
C ASN A 126 -0.91 3.80 -28.02
N PHE A 127 -0.56 3.19 -26.88
CA PHE A 127 0.78 2.63 -26.64
C PHE A 127 1.04 1.27 -27.33
N TYR A 128 -0.01 0.58 -27.79
CA TYR A 128 0.08 -0.76 -28.41
C TYR A 128 -0.66 -0.87 -29.75
N ASN A 129 -1.22 0.22 -30.29
CA ASN A 129 -2.04 0.19 -31.51
C ASN A 129 -1.34 0.73 -32.76
N GLU A 130 -0.04 1.07 -32.71
CA GLU A 130 0.65 1.64 -33.86
C GLU A 130 1.61 0.65 -34.50
N ASP A 131 1.02 -0.36 -35.15
CA ASP A 131 1.63 -1.05 -36.28
C ASP A 131 0.66 -0.85 -37.45
N SER A 132 0.77 0.28 -38.17
CA SER A 132 0.52 0.39 -39.62
C SER A 132 0.76 1.81 -40.14
N ILE A 133 1.89 1.96 -40.84
CA ILE A 133 2.13 2.82 -42.01
C ILE A 133 2.54 4.28 -41.72
N GLU A 134 3.86 4.48 -41.78
CA GLU A 134 4.51 5.71 -42.19
C GLU A 134 3.94 6.23 -43.54
N HIS A 135 3.47 7.48 -43.57
CA HIS A 135 3.60 8.30 -44.78
C HIS A 135 3.66 9.80 -44.45
N ASN A 136 4.76 10.40 -44.93
CA ASN A 136 4.95 11.84 -45.11
C ASN A 136 3.78 12.49 -45.87
N ASN A 137 3.29 13.64 -45.41
CA ASN A 137 2.84 14.73 -46.28
C ASN A 137 2.68 16.04 -45.48
N VAL A 138 3.64 16.96 -45.58
CA VAL A 138 3.57 18.24 -46.34
C VAL A 138 2.48 19.20 -45.86
N GLU A 139 2.97 20.39 -45.49
CA GLU A 139 2.27 21.63 -45.21
C GLU A 139 1.03 21.86 -46.08
N SER A 140 -0.06 22.29 -45.45
CA SER A 140 -1.12 23.04 -46.12
C SER A 140 -1.56 24.18 -45.25
N GLU A 141 -1.07 25.34 -45.65
CA GLU A 141 -1.43 26.70 -45.30
C GLU A 141 -2.96 26.86 -45.36
N GLN A 142 -3.60 27.09 -44.20
CA GLN A 142 -5.03 27.40 -44.13
C GLN A 142 -5.23 28.87 -43.80
N VAL A 143 -5.75 29.56 -44.82
CA VAL A 143 -6.03 30.98 -44.94
C VAL A 143 -7.03 31.46 -43.87
N MET A 144 -6.73 32.63 -43.29
CA MET A 144 -7.55 33.37 -42.35
C MET A 144 -8.81 33.91 -43.02
N THR A 145 -9.99 33.53 -42.51
CA THR A 145 -11.26 34.20 -42.82
C THR A 145 -11.76 34.88 -41.55
N PHE A 146 -11.82 36.21 -41.59
CA PHE A 146 -12.30 37.09 -40.52
C PHE A 146 -13.83 37.23 -40.63
N GLU A 147 -14.58 36.81 -39.62
CA GLU A 147 -15.89 37.39 -39.30
C GLU A 147 -16.24 37.18 -37.80
N ASP A 148 -16.40 38.32 -37.10
CA ASP A 148 -17.02 38.62 -35.78
C ASP A 148 -16.49 38.05 -34.43
N PRO A 149 -15.94 38.90 -33.52
CA PRO A 149 -15.54 38.52 -32.17
C PRO A 149 -16.34 39.26 -31.07
N ILE A 150 -17.64 38.98 -30.90
CA ILE A 150 -18.41 39.56 -29.77
C ILE A 150 -19.16 38.50 -28.93
N THR A 151 -19.37 37.27 -29.41
CA THR A 151 -20.05 36.20 -28.65
C THR A 151 -19.11 35.34 -27.77
N ASP A 152 -17.82 35.25 -28.12
CA ASP A 152 -16.85 34.36 -27.48
C ASP A 152 -16.46 34.76 -26.04
N THR A 153 -16.58 36.04 -25.67
CA THR A 153 -16.22 36.51 -24.32
C THR A 153 -17.26 36.17 -23.27
N GLU A 154 -18.55 36.30 -23.56
CA GLU A 154 -19.63 35.99 -22.61
C GLU A 154 -19.78 34.47 -22.43
N GLU A 155 -19.65 33.70 -23.52
CA GLU A 155 -19.73 32.24 -23.48
C GLU A 155 -18.54 31.64 -22.71
N ARG A 156 -17.33 32.20 -22.88
CA ARG A 156 -16.16 31.87 -22.06
C ARG A 156 -16.36 32.21 -20.58
N GLN A 157 -16.96 33.36 -20.27
CA GLN A 157 -17.28 33.74 -18.88
C GLN A 157 -18.32 32.80 -18.26
N HIS A 158 -19.33 32.38 -19.03
CA HIS A 158 -20.34 31.41 -18.59
C HIS A 158 -19.70 30.04 -18.28
N GLN A 159 -18.84 29.53 -19.16
CA GLN A 159 -18.12 28.28 -18.96
C GLN A 159 -17.16 28.33 -17.76
N LEU A 160 -16.52 29.48 -17.52
CA LEU A 160 -15.64 29.67 -16.36
C LEU A 160 -16.44 29.66 -15.05
N MET A 161 -17.61 30.32 -15.03
CA MET A 161 -18.51 30.33 -13.87
C MET A 161 -19.05 28.93 -13.58
N GLU A 162 -19.44 28.18 -14.60
CA GLU A 162 -19.89 26.79 -14.46
C GLU A 162 -18.78 25.88 -13.92
N LYS A 163 -17.54 26.02 -14.41
CA LYS A 163 -16.37 25.31 -13.89
C LYS A 163 -16.08 25.67 -12.43
N MET A 164 -16.17 26.94 -12.04
CA MET A 164 -16.01 27.36 -10.65
C MET A 164 -17.11 26.76 -9.75
N LEU A 165 -18.36 26.79 -10.19
CA LEU A 165 -19.48 26.19 -9.45
C LEU A 165 -19.29 24.68 -9.26
N LYS A 166 -18.81 23.98 -10.29
CA LYS A 166 -18.48 22.55 -10.21
C LYS A 166 -17.35 22.29 -9.22
N VAL A 167 -16.26 23.06 -9.28
CA VAL A 167 -15.15 22.94 -8.33
C VAL A 167 -15.60 23.21 -6.90
N LEU A 168 -16.46 24.20 -6.69
CA LEU A 168 -17.02 24.51 -5.36
C LEU A 168 -17.96 23.41 -4.86
N ALA A 169 -18.78 22.82 -5.74
CA ALA A 169 -19.64 21.69 -5.39
C ALA A 169 -18.81 20.44 -5.02
N ASP A 170 -17.77 20.15 -5.81
CA ASP A 170 -16.83 19.06 -5.54
C ASP A 170 -16.05 19.31 -4.24
N GLN A 171 -15.63 20.56 -3.98
CA GLN A 171 -14.97 20.97 -2.74
C GLN A 171 -15.91 20.85 -1.53
N ALA A 172 -17.17 21.26 -1.64
CA ALA A 172 -18.16 21.14 -0.59
C ALA A 172 -18.46 19.66 -0.26
N SER A 173 -18.58 18.81 -1.28
CA SER A 173 -18.73 17.36 -1.11
C SER A 173 -17.51 16.74 -0.43
N ALA A 174 -16.30 17.09 -0.88
CA ALA A 174 -15.06 16.64 -0.27
C ALA A 174 -14.93 17.08 1.19
N MET A 175 -15.30 18.34 1.51
CA MET A 175 -15.31 18.86 2.88
C MET A 175 -16.32 18.12 3.77
N SER A 176 -17.51 17.83 3.25
CA SER A 176 -18.53 17.06 3.98
C SER A 176 -18.07 15.64 4.27
N GLN A 177 -17.46 14.97 3.28
CA GLN A 177 -16.88 13.64 3.47
C GLN A 177 -15.73 13.66 4.50
N LEU A 178 -14.87 14.68 4.45
CA LEU A 178 -13.77 14.84 5.41
C LEU A 178 -14.30 15.10 6.83
N ALA A 179 -15.35 15.91 6.98
CA ALA A 179 -15.99 16.15 8.26
C ALA A 179 -16.60 14.85 8.84
N ASN A 180 -17.29 14.06 8.03
CA ASN A 180 -17.84 12.77 8.46
C ASN A 180 -16.74 11.77 8.82
N ALA A 181 -15.70 11.66 8.00
CA ALA A 181 -14.54 10.81 8.28
C ALA A 181 -13.82 11.25 9.58
N SER A 182 -13.69 12.56 9.80
CA SER A 182 -13.11 13.10 11.03
C SER A 182 -13.96 12.75 12.26
N HIS A 183 -15.28 12.80 12.14
CA HIS A 183 -16.18 12.44 13.24
C HIS A 183 -16.07 10.94 13.59
N LEU A 184 -16.06 10.07 12.58
CA LEU A 184 -15.86 8.62 12.78
C LEU A 184 -14.50 8.31 13.39
N ASN A 185 -13.44 9.00 12.95
CA ASN A 185 -12.10 8.85 13.53
C ASN A 185 -12.07 9.29 15.00
N ALA A 186 -12.72 10.41 15.34
CA ALA A 186 -12.81 10.87 16.73
C ALA A 186 -13.53 9.84 17.61
N GLN A 187 -14.64 9.28 17.14
CA GLN A 187 -15.38 8.24 17.86
C GLN A 187 -14.58 6.94 18.03
N ALA A 188 -13.82 6.54 17.01
CA ALA A 188 -12.93 5.39 17.12
C ALA A 188 -11.80 5.64 18.13
N MET A 189 -11.25 6.85 18.14
CA MET A 189 -10.19 7.26 19.07
C MET A 189 -10.68 7.30 20.52
N GLU A 190 -11.92 7.74 20.76
CA GLU A 190 -12.56 7.70 22.07
C GLU A 190 -12.67 6.27 22.60
N ARG A 191 -13.16 5.32 21.78
CA ARG A 191 -13.24 3.91 22.16
C ARG A 191 -11.87 3.28 22.46
N LEU A 192 -10.85 3.67 21.70
CA LEU A 192 -9.47 3.24 21.97
C LEU A 192 -8.96 3.78 23.32
N ALA A 193 -9.28 5.02 23.65
CA ALA A 193 -8.92 5.62 24.93
C ALA A 193 -9.60 4.91 26.11
N GLU A 194 -10.89 4.59 25.99
CA GLU A 194 -11.63 3.82 27.01
C GLU A 194 -11.01 2.44 27.24
N ALA A 195 -10.73 1.70 26.15
CA ALA A 195 -10.09 0.40 26.23
C ALA A 195 -8.70 0.48 26.88
N SER A 196 -7.90 1.49 26.51
CA SER A 196 -6.59 1.74 27.12
C SER A 196 -6.69 2.01 28.63
N GLN A 197 -7.72 2.72 29.07
CA GLN A 197 -7.92 3.01 30.50
C GLN A 197 -8.30 1.74 31.28
N ILE A 198 -9.11 0.86 30.70
CA ILE A 198 -9.43 -0.45 31.29
C ILE A 198 -8.16 -1.31 31.41
N GLN A 199 -7.33 -1.32 30.36
CA GLN A 199 -6.05 -2.03 30.38
C GLN A 199 -5.10 -1.49 31.46
N ALA A 200 -4.97 -0.17 31.60
CA ALA A 200 -4.14 0.44 32.64
C ALA A 200 -4.56 -0.05 34.05
N ARG A 201 -5.88 -0.05 34.34
CA ARG A 201 -6.39 -0.56 35.62
C ARG A 201 -6.12 -2.05 35.83
N ALA A 202 -6.14 -2.85 34.77
CA ALA A 202 -5.80 -4.27 34.86
C ALA A 202 -4.31 -4.47 35.20
N ILE A 203 -3.43 -3.64 34.62
CA ILE A 203 -1.99 -3.63 34.93
C ILE A 203 -1.76 -3.25 36.39
N ASP A 204 -2.45 -2.24 36.92
CA ASP A 204 -2.33 -1.85 38.34
C ASP A 204 -2.73 -2.99 39.29
N ARG A 205 -3.79 -3.74 38.94
CA ARG A 205 -4.21 -4.93 39.70
C ARG A 205 -3.14 -6.02 39.67
N LEU A 206 -2.50 -6.23 38.52
CA LEU A 206 -1.39 -7.18 38.41
C LEU A 206 -0.20 -6.74 39.25
N ALA A 207 0.16 -5.46 39.24
CA ALA A 207 1.24 -4.92 40.07
C ALA A 207 0.99 -5.20 41.57
N ASN A 208 -0.20 -4.90 42.08
CA ASN A 208 -0.59 -5.19 43.47
C ASN A 208 -0.51 -6.69 43.79
N SER A 209 -0.90 -7.55 42.84
CA SER A 209 -0.81 -9.00 43.01
C SER A 209 0.65 -9.47 43.11
N PHE A 210 1.55 -8.89 42.30
CA PHE A 210 2.98 -9.20 42.35
C PHE A 210 3.64 -8.70 43.64
N GLU A 211 3.26 -7.53 44.15
CA GLU A 211 3.73 -7.06 45.46
C GLU A 211 3.31 -8.01 46.58
N THR A 212 2.06 -8.46 46.57
CA THR A 212 1.55 -9.44 47.54
C THR A 212 2.31 -10.78 47.46
N ILE A 213 2.55 -11.29 46.25
CA ILE A 213 3.33 -12.52 46.03
C ILE A 213 4.78 -12.34 46.51
N SER A 214 5.38 -11.17 46.25
CA SER A 214 6.74 -10.84 46.68
C SER A 214 6.86 -10.86 48.20
N ALA A 215 5.91 -10.22 48.90
CA ALA A 215 5.85 -10.24 50.36
C ALA A 215 5.71 -11.66 50.91
N ALA A 216 4.76 -12.44 50.40
CA ALA A 216 4.57 -13.83 50.81
C ALA A 216 5.81 -14.70 50.55
N THR A 217 6.48 -14.49 49.42
CA THR A 217 7.72 -15.21 49.09
C THR A 217 8.84 -14.85 50.08
N HIS A 218 8.93 -13.60 50.49
CA HIS A 218 9.88 -13.16 51.51
C HIS A 218 9.59 -13.82 52.87
N ASP A 219 8.33 -13.88 53.27
CA ASP A 219 7.91 -14.54 54.51
C ASP A 219 8.23 -16.04 54.50
N VAL A 220 7.95 -16.74 53.40
CA VAL A 220 8.32 -18.16 53.22
C VAL A 220 9.83 -18.35 53.31
N ARG A 221 10.61 -17.46 52.67
CA ARG A 221 12.07 -17.51 52.75
C ARG A 221 12.56 -17.35 54.19
N ASN A 222 12.03 -16.37 54.93
CA ASN A 222 12.41 -16.13 56.32
C ASN A 222 12.05 -17.34 57.19
N ALA A 223 10.86 -17.92 57.03
CA ALA A 223 10.46 -19.12 57.76
C ALA A 223 11.40 -20.32 57.48
N ILE A 224 11.82 -20.53 56.23
CA ILE A 224 12.78 -21.59 55.88
C ILE A 224 14.12 -21.36 56.57
N VAL A 225 14.61 -20.11 56.60
CA VAL A 225 15.86 -19.76 57.29
C VAL A 225 15.74 -20.00 58.79
N ASP A 226 14.63 -19.60 59.41
CA ASP A 226 14.40 -19.82 60.85
C ASP A 226 14.34 -21.31 61.19
N ILE A 227 13.69 -22.13 60.34
CA ILE A 227 13.68 -23.59 60.48
C ILE A 227 15.10 -24.15 60.39
N ASP A 228 15.90 -23.74 59.40
CA ASP A 228 17.30 -24.19 59.25
C ASP A 228 18.16 -23.82 60.47
N VAL A 229 18.05 -22.58 60.95
CA VAL A 229 18.76 -22.12 62.16
C VAL A 229 18.34 -22.94 63.37
N THR A 230 17.04 -23.19 63.54
CA THR A 230 16.51 -23.98 64.66
C THR A 230 17.00 -25.42 64.59
N MET A 231 16.94 -26.06 63.42
CA MET A 231 17.46 -27.41 63.19
C MET A 231 18.95 -27.49 63.52
N LYS A 232 19.77 -26.58 63.00
CA LYS A 232 21.21 -26.53 63.30
C LYS A 232 21.49 -26.43 64.79
N ARG A 233 20.73 -25.62 65.55
CA ARG A 233 20.89 -25.54 67.01
C ARG A 233 20.63 -26.88 67.69
N PHE A 234 19.57 -27.60 67.34
CA PHE A 234 19.25 -28.91 67.93
C PHE A 234 20.30 -29.99 67.63
N TYR A 235 20.84 -30.02 66.40
CA TYR A 235 21.82 -31.05 66.02
C TYR A 235 23.25 -30.72 66.45
N SER A 236 23.60 -29.44 66.67
CA SER A 236 24.94 -29.03 67.13
C SER A 236 25.16 -29.26 68.63
N THR A 237 24.11 -29.47 69.41
CA THR A 237 24.17 -29.67 70.87
C THR A 237 24.20 -31.14 71.31
N SER A 238 24.44 -32.08 70.39
CA SER A 238 24.65 -33.49 70.79
C SER A 238 26.00 -33.63 71.48
N PRO A 239 26.08 -33.94 72.79
CA PRO A 239 27.35 -34.19 73.44
C PRO A 239 27.86 -35.55 72.97
N THR A 240 29.07 -35.57 72.40
CA THR A 240 29.90 -36.77 72.27
C THR A 240 30.31 -37.30 73.62
#